data_AF-A0A8T3Q6J3-F1
#
_entry.id   AF-A0A8T3Q6J3-F1
#
_cell.length_a   1.000
_cell.length_b   1.000
_cell.length_c   1.000
_cell.angle_alpha   90.00
_cell.angle_beta   90.00
_cell.angle_gamma   90.00
#
_symmetry.space_group_name_H-M   'P 1'
#
loop_
_entity.id
_entity.type
_entity.pdbx_description
1 polymer ?
#
loop_
_entity_poly.entity_id
_entity_poly.type
_entity_poly.pdbx_seq_one_letter_code
_entity_poly.pdbx_strand_id
1 'polypeptide(L)'
;MKGFSLIEVLIVLFLFSCLIINYAQHKFRIKISLQQSYYKHLALQQILSLQERLKVNEDVSHRLHEINEWQQENGHILPQGRGAVHWQFGKPAIATCWKYGSYQCVTFPASDNKS
;
A
#
# COMPACT_ATOMS: atom_id res chain seq x y z
N MET A 1 -16.90 -56.37 14.21
CA MET A 1 -16.12 -55.31 13.56
C MET A 1 -17.06 -54.51 12.68
N LYS A 2 -17.47 -53.31 13.10
CA LYS A 2 -18.30 -52.42 12.26
C LYS A 2 -17.34 -51.76 11.26
N GLY A 3 -17.45 -52.12 9.99
CA GLY A 3 -16.67 -51.49 8.92
C GLY A 3 -17.09 -50.02 8.76
N PHE A 4 -16.12 -49.16 8.46
CA PHE A 4 -16.39 -47.76 8.12
C PHE A 4 -17.37 -47.71 6.96
N SER A 5 -18.45 -46.93 7.10
CA SER A 5 -19.39 -46.75 6.00
C SER A 5 -18.74 -45.86 4.94
N LEU A 6 -18.91 -46.19 3.66
CA LEU A 6 -18.41 -45.39 2.54
C LEU A 6 -18.93 -43.94 2.62
N ILE A 7 -20.14 -43.74 3.15
CA ILE A 7 -20.71 -42.41 3.37
C ILE A 7 -19.89 -41.59 4.38
N GLU A 8 -19.36 -42.23 5.42
CA GLU A 8 -18.60 -41.59 6.48
C GLU A 8 -17.25 -41.10 5.95
N VAL A 9 -16.60 -41.91 5.10
CA VAL A 9 -15.36 -41.52 4.41
C VAL A 9 -15.60 -40.33 3.48
N LEU A 10 -16.71 -40.30 2.74
CA LEU A 10 -17.07 -39.18 1.87
C LEU A 10 -17.31 -37.89 2.66
N ILE A 11 -18.00 -37.98 3.81
CA ILE A 11 -18.24 -36.81 4.67
C ILE A 11 -16.92 -36.27 5.22
N VAL A 12 -16.01 -37.13 5.68
CA VAL A 12 -14.69 -36.70 6.19
C VAL A 12 -13.87 -36.03 5.09
N LEU A 13 -13.85 -36.60 3.88
CA LEU A 13 -13.15 -36.01 2.74
C LEU A 13 -13.74 -34.65 2.32
N PHE A 14 -15.06 -34.53 2.37
CA PHE A 14 -15.75 -33.27 2.09
C PHE A 14 -15.38 -32.19 3.12
N LEU A 15 -15.44 -32.52 4.41
CA LEU A 15 -15.05 -31.61 5.48
C LEU A 15 -13.58 -31.18 5.36
N PHE A 16 -12.70 -32.13 5.05
CA PHE A 16 -11.28 -31.86 4.85
C PHE A 16 -11.03 -30.92 3.67
N SER A 17 -11.77 -31.11 2.57
CA SER A 17 -11.70 -30.23 1.39
C SER A 17 -12.14 -28.80 1.73
N CYS A 18 -13.23 -28.64 2.49
CA CYS A 18 -13.71 -27.34 2.95
C CYS A 18 -12.68 -26.63 3.84
N LEU A 19 -12.00 -27.36 4.73
CA LEU A 19 -10.96 -26.80 5.60
C LEU A 19 -9.77 -26.28 4.80
N ILE A 20 -9.29 -27.04 3.80
CA ILE A 20 -8.19 -26.62 2.94
C ILE A 20 -8.54 -25.34 2.17
N ILE A 21 -9.74 -25.26 1.61
CA ILE A 21 -10.19 -24.09 0.85
C ILE A 21 -10.23 -22.84 1.74
N ASN A 22 -10.82 -22.95 2.94
CA ASN A 22 -10.88 -21.84 3.88
C ASN A 22 -9.49 -21.36 4.30
N TYR A 23 -8.57 -22.29 4.58
CA TYR A 23 -7.19 -21.96 4.92
C TYR A 23 -6.47 -21.23 3.77
N ALA A 24 -6.62 -21.72 2.53
CA ALA A 24 -6.01 -21.11 1.36
C ALA A 24 -6.55 -19.68 1.12
N GLN A 25 -7.86 -19.48 1.22
CA GLN A 25 -8.48 -18.16 1.10
C GLN A 25 -7.97 -17.19 2.18
N HIS A 26 -7.83 -17.66 3.42
CA HIS A 26 -7.32 -16.84 4.52
C HIS A 26 -5.89 -16.38 4.27
N LYS A 27 -4.99 -17.28 3.86
CA LYS A 27 -3.60 -16.95 3.51
C LYS A 27 -3.51 -15.95 2.36
N PHE A 28 -4.36 -16.11 1.35
CA PHE A 28 -4.42 -15.19 0.22
C PHE A 28 -4.82 -13.77 0.66
N ARG A 29 -5.84 -13.64 1.52
CA ARG A 29 -6.27 -12.35 2.05
C ARG A 29 -5.20 -11.66 2.89
N ILE A 30 -4.50 -12.41 3.76
CA ILE A 30 -3.40 -11.85 4.56
C ILE A 30 -2.30 -11.31 3.65
N LYS A 31 -1.91 -12.05 2.61
CA LYS A 31 -0.86 -11.63 1.69
C LYS A 31 -1.20 -10.30 1.01
N ILE A 32 -2.43 -10.17 0.49
CA ILE A 32 -2.89 -8.92 -0.14
C ILE A 32 -2.87 -7.76 0.85
N SER A 33 -3.43 -7.96 2.04
CA SER A 33 -3.48 -6.94 3.09
C SER A 33 -2.08 -6.48 3.52
N LEU A 34 -1.14 -7.42 3.66
CA LEU A 34 0.24 -7.14 4.01
C LEU A 34 0.96 -6.35 2.91
N GLN A 35 0.75 -6.70 1.64
CA GLN A 35 1.33 -5.96 0.51
C GLN A 35 0.76 -4.54 0.40
N GLN A 36 -0.54 -4.36 0.61
CA GLN A 36 -1.16 -3.03 0.65
C GLN A 36 -0.61 -2.18 1.80
N SER A 37 -0.48 -2.76 2.99
CA SER A 37 0.09 -2.09 4.16
C SER A 37 1.56 -1.72 3.93
N TYR A 38 2.32 -2.60 3.28
CA TYR A 38 3.71 -2.36 2.91
C TYR A 38 3.86 -1.16 1.94
N TYR A 39 3.09 -1.12 0.85
CA TYR A 39 3.16 0.02 -0.08
C TYR A 39 2.70 1.33 0.55
N LYS A 40 1.68 1.28 1.41
CA LYS A 40 1.25 2.46 2.17
C LYS A 40 2.38 2.97 3.08
N HIS A 41 3.12 2.07 3.74
CA HIS A 41 4.26 2.44 4.56
C HIS A 41 5.37 3.07 3.74
N LEU A 42 5.73 2.48 2.59
CA LEU A 42 6.71 3.05 1.67
C LEU A 42 6.31 4.45 1.18
N ALA A 43 5.05 4.63 0.79
CA ALA A 43 4.53 5.94 0.35
C ALA A 43 4.63 6.99 1.47
N LEU A 44 4.33 6.63 2.71
CA LEU A 44 4.49 7.52 3.86
C LEU A 44 5.96 7.89 4.10
N GLN A 45 6.87 6.91 4.04
CA GLN A 45 8.30 7.17 4.18
C GLN A 45 8.82 8.12 3.09
N GLN A 46 8.38 7.93 1.85
CA GLN A 46 8.72 8.79 0.72
C GLN A 46 8.22 10.23 0.92
N ILE A 47 6.99 10.39 1.40
CA ILE A 47 6.43 11.71 1.71
C ILE A 47 7.21 12.40 2.83
N LEU A 48 7.50 11.69 3.92
CA LEU A 48 8.25 12.24 5.05
C LEU A 48 9.68 12.63 4.65
N SER A 49 10.35 11.79 3.86
CA SER A 49 11.68 12.09 3.34
C SER A 49 11.67 13.37 2.50
N LEU A 50 10.75 13.50 1.55
CA LEU A 50 10.65 14.73 0.75
C LEU A 50 10.33 15.95 1.61
N GLN A 51 9.43 15.82 2.59
CA GLN A 51 9.09 16.91 3.50
C GLN A 51 10.32 17.42 4.25
N GLU A 52 11.19 16.52 4.72
CA GLU A 52 12.45 16.88 5.38
C GLU A 52 13.40 17.59 4.41
N ARG A 53 13.58 17.05 3.19
CA ARG A 53 14.42 17.67 2.14
C ARG A 53 13.94 19.08 1.77
N LEU A 54 12.63 19.27 1.61
CA LEU A 54 12.03 20.58 1.30
C LEU A 54 12.07 21.58 2.46
N LYS A 55 12.14 21.10 3.70
CA LYS A 55 12.27 21.94 4.90
C LYS A 55 13.69 22.50 5.03
N VAL A 56 14.70 21.72 4.68
CA VAL A 56 16.12 22.12 4.77
C VAL A 56 16.52 23.03 3.61
N ASN A 57 15.99 22.77 2.41
CA ASN A 57 16.31 23.56 1.23
C ASN A 57 15.29 24.71 1.05
N GLU A 58 15.70 25.96 1.27
CA GLU A 58 14.83 27.13 1.05
C GLU A 58 14.83 27.64 -0.39
N ASP A 59 15.91 27.38 -1.14
CA ASP A 59 16.03 27.81 -2.52
C ASP A 59 15.11 27.02 -3.46
N VAL A 60 14.47 27.76 -4.38
CA VAL A 60 13.50 27.24 -5.34
C VAL A 60 14.16 26.24 -6.29
N SER A 61 15.39 26.49 -6.72
CA SER A 61 16.08 25.62 -7.68
C SER A 61 16.39 24.25 -7.06
N HIS A 62 16.89 24.24 -5.82
CA HIS A 62 17.14 23.03 -5.06
C HIS A 62 15.84 22.27 -4.74
N ARG A 63 14.76 22.96 -4.36
CA ARG A 63 13.45 22.31 -4.13
C ARG A 63 12.92 21.60 -5.37
N LEU A 64 13.04 22.21 -6.55
CA LEU A 64 12.61 21.58 -7.80
C LEU A 64 13.45 20.34 -8.13
N HIS A 65 14.75 20.39 -7.87
CA HIS A 65 15.62 19.24 -8.04
C HIS A 65 15.21 18.08 -7.13
N GLU A 66 15.01 18.34 -5.83
CA GLU A 66 14.56 17.34 -4.84
C GLU A 66 13.21 16.70 -5.21
N ILE A 67 12.26 17.50 -5.71
CA ILE A 67 10.95 16.99 -6.16
C ILE A 67 11.11 16.05 -7.36
N ASN A 68 12.00 16.40 -8.30
CA ASN A 68 12.24 15.57 -9.49
C ASN A 68 12.93 14.25 -9.14
N GLU A 69 13.93 14.27 -8.26
CA GLU A 69 14.59 13.05 -7.79
C GLU A 69 13.61 12.15 -7.04
N TRP A 70 12.84 12.72 -6.12
CA TRP A 70 11.79 12.01 -5.41
C TRP A 70 10.72 11.40 -6.34
N GLN A 71 10.34 12.11 -7.40
CA GLN A 71 9.41 11.57 -8.40
C GLN A 71 9.97 10.35 -9.13
N GLN A 72 11.28 10.34 -9.42
CA GLN A 72 11.96 9.19 -10.00
C GLN A 72 12.02 8.03 -9.00
N GLU A 73 12.41 8.29 -7.76
CA GLU A 73 12.42 7.29 -6.67
C GLU A 73 11.04 6.62 -6.51
N ASN A 74 9.96 7.41 -6.50
CA ASN A 74 8.60 6.91 -6.43
C ASN A 74 8.25 5.94 -7.57
N GLY A 75 8.71 6.22 -8.80
CA GLY A 75 8.48 5.35 -9.95
C GLY A 75 9.18 3.99 -9.83
N HIS A 76 10.26 3.91 -9.07
CA HIS A 76 11.02 2.67 -8.83
C HIS A 76 10.51 1.88 -7.62
N ILE A 77 10.08 2.58 -6.56
CA ILE A 77 9.71 1.96 -5.28
C ILE A 77 8.24 1.55 -5.25
N LEU A 78 7.37 2.36 -5.84
CA LEU A 78 5.93 2.13 -5.84
C LEU A 78 5.45 1.63 -7.21
N PRO A 79 4.53 0.65 -7.26
CA PRO A 79 4.00 0.14 -8.51
C PRO A 79 3.18 1.23 -9.20
N GLN A 80 3.65 1.69 -10.36
CA GLN A 80 3.07 2.84 -11.07
C GLN A 80 3.00 4.09 -10.18
N GLY A 81 4.02 4.26 -9.32
CA GLY A 81 4.14 5.37 -8.39
C GLY A 81 4.17 6.71 -9.09
N ARG A 82 3.35 7.65 -8.61
CA ARG A 82 3.37 9.05 -9.03
C ARG A 82 3.18 9.96 -7.82
N GLY A 83 4.04 10.95 -7.71
CA GLY A 83 3.94 12.01 -6.74
C GLY A 83 3.35 13.29 -7.31
N ALA A 84 2.84 14.14 -6.42
CA ALA A 84 2.46 15.51 -6.70
C ALA A 84 2.77 16.38 -5.48
N VAL A 85 3.30 17.58 -5.70
CA VAL A 85 3.58 18.55 -4.64
C VAL A 85 2.85 19.83 -4.98
N HIS A 86 2.05 20.32 -4.03
CA HIS A 86 1.35 21.59 -4.12
C HIS A 86 1.64 22.42 -2.87
N TRP A 87 1.67 23.74 -3.01
CA TRP A 87 1.88 24.63 -1.87
C TRP A 87 0.53 25.14 -1.37
N GLN A 88 0.24 24.92 -0.09
CA GLN A 88 -0.96 25.44 0.59
C GLN A 88 -0.53 26.23 1.82
N PHE A 89 -0.92 27.50 1.88
CA PHE A 89 -0.58 28.40 3.00
C PHE A 89 0.93 28.44 3.33
N GLY A 90 1.77 28.42 2.29
CA GLY A 90 3.24 28.43 2.44
C GLY A 90 3.85 27.12 2.95
N LYS A 91 3.06 26.04 3.08
CA LYS A 91 3.53 24.70 3.47
C LYS A 91 3.38 23.71 2.32
N PRO A 92 4.28 22.71 2.19
CA PRO A 92 4.18 21.71 1.14
C PRO A 92 3.08 20.75 1.51
N ALA A 93 2.21 20.50 0.54
CA ALA A 93 1.29 19.40 0.56
C ALA A 93 1.71 18.39 -0.53
N ILE A 94 2.10 17.22 -0.07
CA ILE A 94 2.76 16.18 -0.85
C ILE A 94 1.80 15.00 -0.94
N ALA A 95 1.45 14.60 -2.15
CA ALA A 95 0.64 13.42 -2.43
C ALA A 95 1.48 12.37 -3.16
N THR A 96 1.33 11.11 -2.79
CA THR A 96 1.88 9.97 -3.54
C THR A 96 0.78 8.97 -3.83
N CYS A 97 0.66 8.58 -5.08
CA CYS A 97 -0.30 7.61 -5.56
C CYS A 97 0.39 6.40 -6.19
N TRP A 98 -0.23 5.23 -6.08
CA TRP A 98 0.24 3.99 -6.67
C TRP A 98 -0.94 3.10 -7.07
N LYS A 99 -0.67 2.08 -7.89
CA LYS A 99 -1.67 1.11 -8.31
C LYS A 99 -1.26 -0.30 -7.92
N TYR A 100 -1.99 -0.88 -6.97
CA TYR A 100 -1.85 -2.27 -6.56
C TYR A 100 -3.23 -2.90 -6.33
N GLY A 101 -3.76 -3.55 -7.37
CA GLY A 101 -5.16 -3.96 -7.44
C GLY A 101 -6.09 -2.76 -7.69
N SER A 102 -6.16 -1.84 -6.75
CA SER A 102 -6.85 -0.54 -6.87
C SER A 102 -5.87 0.62 -6.87
N TYR A 103 -6.33 1.79 -7.33
CA TYR A 103 -5.59 3.04 -7.21
C TYR A 103 -5.68 3.55 -5.77
N GLN A 104 -4.53 3.88 -5.17
CA GLN A 104 -4.42 4.34 -3.79
C GLN A 104 -3.55 5.60 -3.75
N CYS A 105 -3.90 6.55 -2.88
CA CYS A 105 -3.13 7.77 -2.68
C CYS A 105 -3.03 8.08 -1.20
N VAL A 106 -1.91 8.67 -0.80
CA VAL A 106 -1.70 9.24 0.52
C VAL A 106 -1.21 10.67 0.33
N THR A 107 -1.75 11.59 1.13
CA THR A 107 -1.41 13.01 1.08
C THR A 107 -0.99 13.47 2.47
N PHE A 108 0.01 14.35 2.53
CA PHE A 108 0.45 15.02 3.74
C PHE A 108 0.56 16.54 3.50
N PRO A 109 0.09 17.42 4.41
CA PRO A 109 -0.69 17.08 5.59
C PRO A 109 -1.97 16.34 5.16
N ALA A 110 -2.42 15.41 6.00
CA ALA A 110 -3.62 14.64 5.69
C ALA A 110 -4.74 15.64 5.37
N SER A 111 -5.33 15.53 4.18
CA SER A 111 -6.57 16.23 3.88
C SER A 111 -7.56 15.76 4.93
N ASP A 112 -7.93 16.64 5.85
CA ASP A 112 -9.10 16.44 6.70
C ASP A 112 -10.29 16.30 5.74
N ASN A 113 -10.61 15.06 5.37
CA ASN A 113 -11.91 14.73 4.82
C ASN A 113 -12.91 15.02 5.93
N LYS A 114 -13.33 16.29 6.02
CA LYS A 114 -14.61 16.63 6.64
C LYS A 114 -15.67 16.00 5.75
N SER A 115 -16.09 14.81 6.19
CA SER A 115 -17.40 14.20 5.94
C SER A 115 -18.53 15.21 6.09
#